data_AF-A0A971K7L4-F1
#
_entry.id   AF-A0A971K7L4-F1
#
_cell.length_a   1.000
_cell.length_b   1.000
_cell.length_c   1.000
_cell.angle_alpha   90.00
_cell.angle_beta   90.00
_cell.angle_gamma   90.00
#
_symmetry.space_group_name_H-M   'P 1'
#
loop_
_entity.id
_entity.type
_entity.pdbx_description
1 polymer ?
#
loop_
_entity_poly.entity_id
_entity_poly.type
_entity_poly.pdbx_seq_one_letter_code
_entity_poly.pdbx_strand_id
1 'polypeptide(L)' 'NPVRKGLSRDPRKNEIGFINCYLDEKFVSPLIFTLHEYFNRLGRTFRERADKFLAYEDAYRKRLALWV' A
#
# COMPACT_ATOMS: atom_id res chain seq x y z
N ASN A 1 9.45 8.30 -5.28
CA ASN A 1 8.74 8.17 -3.98
C ASN A 1 8.79 9.51 -3.25
N PRO A 2 7.70 10.29 -3.27
CA PRO A 2 7.60 11.61 -2.65
C PRO A 2 7.90 11.62 -1.14
N VAL A 3 7.51 10.55 -0.43
CA VAL A 3 7.77 10.43 1.02
C VAL A 3 9.28 10.36 1.31
N ARG A 4 10.01 9.51 0.58
CA ARG A 4 11.47 9.39 0.73
C ARG A 4 12.22 10.69 0.42
N LYS A 5 11.63 11.56 -0.40
CA LYS A 5 12.22 12.85 -0.79
C LYS A 5 11.75 14.02 0.10
N GLY A 6 10.94 13.76 1.13
CA GLY A 6 10.39 14.79 2.02
C GLY A 6 9.33 15.69 1.36
N LEU A 7 8.88 15.35 0.15
CA LEU A 7 7.89 16.12 -0.61
C LEU A 7 6.46 15.80 -0.19
N SER A 8 6.25 14.72 0.55
CA SER A 8 4.95 14.33 1.10
C SER A 8 5.10 13.64 2.44
N ARG A 9 4.16 13.90 3.35
CA ARG A 9 4.06 13.23 4.65
C ARG A 9 3.20 11.97 4.60
N ASP A 10 2.25 11.90 3.67
CA ASP A 10 1.31 10.80 3.55
C ASP A 10 1.30 10.27 2.11
N PRO A 11 1.78 9.04 1.87
CA PRO A 11 1.82 8.48 0.52
C PRO A 11 0.44 8.34 -0.12
N ARG A 12 -0.65 8.30 0.67
CA ARG A 12 -2.03 8.19 0.20
C ARG A 12 -2.57 9.48 -0.43
N LYS A 13 -1.94 10.62 -0.12
CA LYS A 13 -2.33 11.95 -0.63
C LYS A 13 -1.52 12.38 -1.85
N ASN A 14 -0.60 11.54 -2.32
CA ASN A 14 0.22 11.88 -3.47
C ASN A 14 -0.63 11.81 -4.75
N GLU A 15 -0.65 12.90 -5.50
CA GLU A 15 -1.25 12.97 -6.83
C GLU A 15 -0.68 11.89 -7.77
N ILE A 16 0.65 11.71 -7.71
CA ILE A 16 1.38 10.67 -8.41
C ILE A 16 1.81 9.62 -7.38
N GLY A 17 0.91 8.68 -7.09
CA GLY A 17 1.12 7.64 -6.08
C GLY A 17 0.36 6.35 -6.39
N PHE A 18 1.03 5.22 -6.22
CA PHE A 18 0.49 3.90 -6.58
C PHE A 18 -0.16 3.19 -5.39
N ILE A 19 0.03 3.70 -4.17
CA ILE A 19 -0.37 2.99 -2.95
C ILE A 19 -1.89 2.81 -2.88
N ASN A 20 -2.67 3.79 -3.37
CA ASN A 20 -4.13 3.71 -3.36
C ASN A 20 -4.65 2.62 -4.30
N CYS A 21 -3.90 2.24 -5.35
CA CYS A 21 -4.25 1.06 -6.17
C CYS A 21 -4.27 -0.25 -5.36
N TYR A 22 -3.58 -0.30 -4.22
CA TYR A 22 -3.54 -1.46 -3.33
C TYR A 22 -4.46 -1.33 -2.11
N LEU A 23 -4.97 -0.12 -1.82
CA LEU A 23 -5.70 0.19 -0.58
C LEU A 23 -7.15 0.60 -0.81
N ASP A 24 -7.49 1.09 -2.00
CA ASP A 24 -8.84 1.54 -2.37
C ASP A 24 -9.26 0.90 -3.69
N GLU A 25 -10.26 0.03 -3.62
CA GLU A 25 -10.80 -0.72 -4.77
C GLU A 25 -11.41 0.19 -5.84
N LYS A 26 -11.88 1.38 -5.44
CA LYS A 26 -12.52 2.35 -6.33
C LYS A 26 -11.56 3.41 -6.85
N PHE A 27 -10.28 3.33 -6.47
CA PHE A 27 -9.29 4.32 -6.88
C PHE A 27 -9.03 4.22 -8.39
N VAL A 28 -9.32 5.30 -9.10
CA VAL A 28 -8.98 5.45 -10.51
C VAL A 28 -7.64 6.17 -10.59
N SER A 29 -6.61 5.44 -11.00
CA SER A 29 -5.29 6.03 -11.13
C SER A 29 -5.19 6.90 -12.38
N PRO A 30 -4.50 8.07 -12.32
CA PRO A 30 -4.27 8.90 -13.49
C PRO A 30 -3.32 8.26 -14.52
N LEU A 31 -2.69 7.13 -14.19
CA LEU A 31 -1.81 6.37 -15.06
C LEU A 31 -2.21 4.89 -15.04
N ILE A 32 -1.85 4.14 -16.08
CA ILE A 32 -2.13 2.71 -16.17
C ILE A 32 -1.17 1.94 -15.25
N PHE A 33 -1.71 1.15 -14.33
CA PHE A 33 -0.93 0.30 -13.43
C PHE A 33 -1.39 -1.15 -13.45
N THR A 34 -0.42 -2.04 -13.35
CA THR A 34 -0.66 -3.47 -13.11
C THR A 34 -0.38 -3.75 -11.65
N LEU A 35 -1.34 -4.34 -10.94
CA LEU A 35 -1.13 -4.80 -9.57
C LEU A 35 -0.17 -6.00 -9.58
N HIS A 36 0.81 -5.98 -8.68
CA HIS A 36 1.81 -7.03 -8.59
C HIS A 36 1.16 -8.40 -8.31
N GLU A 37 1.66 -9.47 -8.94
CA GLU A 37 1.09 -10.83 -8.81
C GLU A 37 1.02 -11.29 -7.35
N TYR A 38 2.05 -10.99 -6.56
CA TYR A 38 2.06 -11.25 -5.13
C TYR A 38 0.80 -10.71 -4.42
N PHE A 39 0.40 -9.47 -4.69
CA PHE A 39 -0.82 -8.88 -4.11
C PHE A 39 -2.06 -9.66 -4.54
N ASN A 40 -2.16 -10.01 -5.83
CA ASN A 40 -3.29 -10.79 -6.36
C ASN A 40 -3.40 -12.18 -5.71
N ARG A 41 -2.29 -12.75 -5.26
CA ARG A 41 -2.22 -14.05 -4.57
C ARG A 41 -2.55 -13.98 -3.08
N LEU A 42 -2.62 -12.80 -2.47
CA LEU A 42 -2.92 -12.67 -1.04
C LEU A 42 -4.34 -13.13 -0.70
N GLY A 43 -5.30 -13.00 -1.60
CA GLY A 43 -6.71 -13.30 -1.33
C GLY A 43 -7.56 -13.39 -2.59
N ARG A 44 -8.82 -13.79 -2.39
CA ARG A 44 -9.79 -13.93 -3.49
C ARG A 44 -10.48 -12.62 -3.81
N THR A 45 -10.70 -11.77 -2.80
CA THR A 45 -11.31 -10.43 -2.96
C THR A 45 -10.27 -9.32 -2.81
N PHE A 46 -10.54 -8.13 -3.34
CA PHE A 46 -9.67 -6.96 -3.11
C PHE A 46 -9.50 -6.69 -1.62
N ARG A 47 -10.61 -6.75 -0.86
CA ARG A 47 -10.61 -6.54 0.59
C ARG A 47 -9.68 -7.49 1.32
N GLU A 48 -9.78 -8.79 1.04
CA GLU A 48 -8.88 -9.80 1.64
C GLU A 48 -7.41 -9.53 1.33
N ARG A 49 -7.10 -9.13 0.09
CA ARG A 49 -5.75 -8.81 -0.34
C ARG A 49 -5.23 -7.57 0.40
N ALA A 50 -6.03 -6.51 0.48
CA ALA A 50 -5.68 -5.27 1.16
C ALA A 50 -5.46 -5.49 2.67
N ASP A 51 -6.36 -6.24 3.34
CA ASP A 51 -6.23 -6.54 4.78
C ASP A 51 -4.94 -7.33 5.07
N LYS A 52 -4.64 -8.36 4.26
CA LYS A 52 -3.38 -9.12 4.39
C LYS A 52 -2.15 -8.30 4.02
N PHE A 53 -2.25 -7.42 3.04
CA PHE A 53 -1.18 -6.52 2.66
C PHE A 53 -0.81 -5.56 3.81
N LEU A 54 -1.81 -4.98 4.48
CA LEU A 54 -1.62 -4.13 5.65
C LEU A 54 -1.11 -4.89 6.89
N ALA A 55 -1.43 -6.18 7.02
CA ALA A 55 -0.90 -7.00 8.11
C ALA A 55 0.63 -7.08 8.10
N TYR A 56 1.29 -6.99 6.94
CA TYR A 56 2.76 -6.90 6.87
C TYR A 56 3.30 -5.59 7.45
N GLU A 57 2.61 -4.47 7.23
CA GLU A 57 2.99 -3.19 7.83
C GLU A 57 2.85 -3.26 9.36
N ASP A 58 1.75 -3.81 9.86
CA ASP A 58 1.53 -3.98 11.29
C ASP A 58 2.59 -4.91 11.92
N ALA A 59 2.90 -6.04 11.30
CA ALA A 59 3.97 -6.94 11.74
C ALA A 59 5.34 -6.25 11.75
N TYR A 60 5.64 -5.45 10.73
CA TYR A 60 6.88 -4.66 10.66
C TYR A 60 6.96 -3.62 11.78
N ARG A 61 5.87 -2.89 12.06
CA ARG A 61 5.78 -1.91 13.15
C ARG A 61 5.95 -2.58 14.51
N LYS A 62 5.28 -3.69 14.75
CA LYS A 62 5.45 -4.51 15.97
C LYS A 62 6.88 -4.97 16.14
N ARG A 63 7.52 -5.44 15.07
CA ARG A 63 8.95 -5.78 15.08
C ARG A 63 9.79 -4.58 15.48
N LEU A 64 9.61 -3.40 14.87
CA LEU A 64 10.38 -2.21 15.24
C LEU A 64 10.16 -1.79 16.70
N ALA A 65 8.94 -1.91 17.22
CA ALA A 65 8.63 -1.59 18.61
C ALA A 65 9.33 -2.51 19.62
N LEU A 66 9.69 -3.74 19.22
CA LEU A 66 10.50 -4.64 20.05
C LEU A 66 12.00 -4.30 20.04
N TRP A 67 12.45 -3.42 19.13
CA TRP A 67 13.85 -3.00 18.99
C TRP A 67 14.13 -1.63 19.62
N VAL A 68 13.10 -0.94 20.13
CA VAL A 68 13.16 0.33 20.86
C VAL A 68 13.04 0.06 22.35
#